data_AF-A0A2L1SAW8-F1
#
_entry.id   AF-A0A2L1SAW8-F1
#
_cell.length_a   1.000
_cell.length_b   1.000
_cell.length_c   1.000
_cell.angle_alpha   90.00
_cell.angle_beta   90.00
_cell.angle_gamma   90.00
#
_symmetry.space_group_name_H-M   'P 1'
#
loop_
_entity.id
_entity.type
_entity.pdbx_description
1 polymer ?
#
loop_
_entity_poly.entity_id
_entity_poly.type
_entity_poly.pdbx_seq_one_letter_code
_entity_poly.pdbx_strand_id
1 'polypeptide(L)' 'MPHMNQRSRKLIGAFLLVGSIILWSILATSVYLLLPEGLPGLVLIGFFIVAGMGWMLPAMPLIKWMAKPDTTQVNGR' A
#
# COMPACT_ATOMS: atom_id res chain seq x y z
N MET A 1 3.07 -12.05 -27.76
CA MET A 1 3.21 -11.06 -26.66
C MET A 1 3.93 -11.77 -25.53
N PRO A 2 5.05 -11.25 -24.99
CA PRO A 2 5.81 -11.99 -23.98
C PRO A 2 4.94 -12.20 -22.75
N HIS A 3 4.64 -13.47 -22.46
CA HIS A 3 3.87 -13.86 -21.28
C HIS A 3 4.65 -13.45 -20.04
N MET A 4 4.19 -12.41 -19.33
CA MET A 4 4.75 -12.04 -18.04
C MET A 4 4.50 -13.20 -17.07
N ASN A 5 5.56 -13.92 -16.72
CA ASN A 5 5.50 -15.04 -15.81
C ASN A 5 5.05 -14.53 -14.41
N GLN A 6 4.16 -15.25 -13.74
CA GLN A 6 3.54 -14.89 -12.45
C GLN A 6 4.56 -14.48 -11.37
N ARG A 7 5.79 -15.00 -11.46
CA ARG A 7 6.92 -14.62 -10.57
C ARG A 7 7.34 -13.15 -10.73
N SER A 8 7.38 -12.62 -11.95
CA SER A 8 7.72 -11.22 -12.22
C SER A 8 6.65 -10.26 -11.72
N ARG A 9 5.36 -10.63 -11.83
CA ARG A 9 4.24 -9.85 -11.26
C ARG A 9 4.33 -9.73 -9.74
N LYS A 10 4.74 -10.80 -9.05
CA LYS A 10 4.97 -10.78 -7.59
C LYS A 10 6.14 -9.90 -7.19
N LEU A 11 7.25 -9.93 -7.94
CA LEU A 11 8.42 -9.08 -7.69
C LEU A 11 8.08 -7.59 -7.85
N ILE A 12 7.47 -7.22 -8.98
CA ILE A 12 7.04 -5.83 -9.24
C ILE A 12 6.03 -5.39 -8.18
N GLY A 13 5.08 -6.25 -7.84
CA GLY A 13 4.09 -5.98 -6.79
C GLY A 13 4.71 -5.72 -5.42
N ALA A 14 5.75 -6.46 -5.03
CA ALA A 14 6.47 -6.20 -3.79
C ALA A 14 7.14 -4.81 -3.78
N PHE A 15 7.81 -4.41 -4.86
CA PHE A 15 8.38 -3.07 -4.96
C PHE A 15 7.29 -1.97 -4.94
N LEU A 16 6.17 -2.19 -5.62
CA LEU A 16 5.04 -1.25 -5.58
C LEU A 16 4.43 -1.13 -4.18
N LEU A 17 4.35 -2.21 -3.41
CA LEU A 17 3.90 -2.17 -2.02
C LEU A 17 4.84 -1.34 -1.15
N VAL A 18 6.16 -1.53 -1.29
CA VAL A 18 7.14 -0.71 -0.57
C VAL A 18 7.03 0.76 -0.98
N GLY A 19 6.94 1.05 -2.27
CA GLY A 19 6.73 2.40 -2.79
C GLY A 19 5.44 3.03 -2.27
N SER A 20 4.36 2.26 -2.18
CA SER A 20 3.08 2.69 -1.60
C SER A 20 3.21 3.07 -0.12
N ILE A 21 3.97 2.29 0.67
CA ILE A 21 4.23 2.60 2.07
C ILE A 21 5.04 3.90 2.18
N ILE A 22 6.07 4.08 1.36
CA ILE A 22 6.89 5.30 1.35
C ILE A 22 6.03 6.52 1.01
N LEU A 23 5.22 6.44 -0.05
CA LEU A 23 4.34 7.53 -0.47
C LEU A 23 3.34 7.89 0.63
N TRP A 24 2.75 6.89 1.27
CA TRP A 24 1.83 7.11 2.39
C TRP A 24 2.52 7.74 3.59
N SER A 25 3.71 7.28 3.95
CA SER A 25 4.49 7.85 5.05
C SER A 25 4.84 9.32 4.80
N ILE A 26 5.19 9.68 3.56
CA ILE A 26 5.43 11.08 3.18
C ILE A 26 4.15 11.89 3.36
N LEU A 27 3.02 11.42 2.81
CA LEU A 27 1.72 12.12 2.95
C LEU A 27 1.30 12.28 4.40
N ALA A 28 1.38 11.23 5.21
CA ALA A 28 1.07 11.28 6.63
C ALA A 28 1.98 12.26 7.36
N THR A 29 3.28 12.26 7.08
CA THR A 29 4.22 13.22 7.68
C THR A 29 3.93 14.65 7.23
N SER A 30 3.62 14.87 5.96
CA SER A 30 3.22 16.18 5.44
C SER A 30 1.96 16.69 6.14
N VAL A 31 0.96 15.83 6.35
CA VAL A 31 -0.24 16.20 7.11
C VAL A 31 0.15 16.52 8.55
N TYR A 32 0.97 15.69 9.20
CA TYR A 32 1.46 15.92 10.57
C TYR A 32 2.11 17.30 10.74
N LEU A 33 2.96 17.69 9.80
CA LEU A 33 3.64 18.99 9.81
C LEU A 33 2.69 20.19 9.64
N LEU A 34 1.48 19.97 9.13
CA LEU A 34 0.44 21.00 9.01
C LEU A 34 -0.45 21.10 10.26
N LEU A 35 -0.37 20.15 11.20
CA LEU A 35 -1.15 20.26 12.43
C LEU A 35 -0.61 21.39 13.31
N PRO A 36 -1.48 22.20 13.92
CA PRO A 36 -1.07 23.26 14.84
C PRO A 36 -0.27 22.73 16.03
N GLU A 37 0.67 23.54 16.49
CA GLU A 37 1.38 23.26 17.74
C GLU A 37 0.44 23.43 18.95
N GLY A 38 0.59 22.57 19.96
CA GLY A 38 -0.27 22.58 21.16
C GLY A 38 -1.52 21.69 21.08
N LEU A 39 -1.63 20.84 20.06
CA LEU A 39 -2.72 19.87 19.98
C LEU A 39 -2.68 18.88 21.17
N PRO A 40 -3.85 18.46 21.67
CA PRO A 40 -3.93 17.45 22.73
C PRO A 40 -3.26 16.14 22.30
N GLY A 41 -2.52 15.50 23.20
CA GLY A 41 -1.86 14.21 22.92
C GLY A 41 -2.82 13.13 22.43
N LEU A 42 -4.07 13.14 22.89
CA LEU A 42 -5.14 12.26 22.39
C LEU A 42 -5.41 12.42 20.89
N VAL A 43 -5.34 13.63 20.36
CA VAL A 43 -5.54 13.89 18.92
C VAL A 43 -4.35 13.37 18.12
N LEU A 44 -3.12 13.55 18.61
CA LEU A 44 -1.93 12.95 17.99
C LEU A 44 -2.02 11.41 17.99
N ILE A 45 -2.44 10.80 19.09
CA ILE A 45 -2.64 9.34 19.16
C ILE A 45 -3.66 8.88 18.11
N GLY A 46 -4.82 9.55 18.05
CA GLY A 46 -5.83 9.26 17.03
C GLY A 46 -5.28 9.41 15.62
N PHE A 47 -4.52 10.47 15.35
CA PHE A 47 -3.84 10.69 14.08
C PHE A 47 -2.89 9.54 13.72
N PHE A 48 -2.03 9.11 14.65
CA PHE A 48 -1.10 8.00 14.39
C PHE A 48 -1.80 6.66 14.18
N ILE A 49 -2.92 6.40 14.87
CA ILE A 49 -3.74 5.21 14.61
C ILE A 49 -4.30 5.26 13.18
N VAL A 50 -4.89 6.40 12.79
CA VAL A 50 -5.47 6.54 11.44
C VAL A 50 -4.39 6.52 10.37
N ALA A 51 -3.25 7.17 10.57
CA ALA A 51 -2.11 7.11 9.66
C ALA A 51 -1.55 5.68 9.56
N GLY A 52 -1.46 4.98 10.69
CA GLY A 52 -1.01 3.59 10.77
C GLY A 52 -2.01 2.57 10.23
N MET A 53 -3.30 2.90 10.12
CA MET A 53 -4.30 2.05 9.47
C MET A 53 -4.55 2.46 8.01
N GLY A 54 -4.38 3.73 7.69
CA GLY A 54 -4.72 4.32 6.39
C GLY A 54 -3.84 3.86 5.24
N TRP A 55 -2.61 3.40 5.50
CA TRP A 55 -1.73 2.82 4.47
C TRP A 55 -2.33 1.56 3.83
N MET A 56 -3.32 0.92 4.45
CA MET A 56 -4.03 -0.22 3.86
C MET A 56 -4.83 0.19 2.62
N LEU A 57 -5.31 1.43 2.53
CA LEU A 57 -6.08 1.92 1.39
C LEU A 57 -5.30 1.83 0.07
N PRO A 58 -4.05 2.34 -0.04
CA PRO A 58 -3.27 2.16 -1.26
C PRO A 58 -2.72 0.73 -1.42
N ALA A 59 -2.55 -0.04 -0.33
CA ALA A 59 -2.06 -1.42 -0.40
C ALA A 59 -3.09 -2.43 -0.95
N MET A 60 -4.37 -2.29 -0.60
CA MET A 60 -5.44 -3.22 -1.03
C MET A 60 -5.55 -3.43 -2.56
N PRO A 61 -5.65 -2.37 -3.40
CA PRO A 61 -5.74 -2.54 -4.85
C PRO A 61 -4.48 -3.16 -5.44
N LEU A 62 -3.30 -2.84 -4.89
CA LEU A 62 -2.03 -3.45 -5.29
C LEU A 62 -2.01 -4.95 -4.99
N ILE A 63 -2.40 -5.36 -3.78
CA ILE A 63 -2.48 -6.77 -3.39
C ILE A 63 -3.50 -7.50 -4.26
N LYS A 64 -4.67 -6.91 -4.53
CA LYS A 64 -5.69 -7.53 -5.40
C LYS A 64 -5.16 -7.74 -6.82
N TRP A 65 -4.38 -6.80 -7.35
CA TRP A 65 -3.73 -6.94 -8.65
C TRP A 65 -2.64 -8.03 -8.65
N MET A 66 -1.87 -8.15 -7.58
CA MET A 66 -0.88 -9.22 -7.40
C MET A 66 -1.50 -10.60 -7.24
N ALA A 67 -2.64 -10.68 -6.55
CA ALA A 67 -3.33 -11.93 -6.25
C ALA A 67 -4.14 -12.47 -7.44
N LYS A 68 -4.41 -11.64 -8.46
CA LYS A 68 -5.18 -12.05 -9.64
C LYS A 68 -4.48 -13.23 -10.36
N PRO A 69 -5.09 -14.44 -10.38
CA PRO A 69 -4.49 -15.62 -10.99
C PRO A 69 -4.41 -15.48 -12.51
N ASP A 70 -3.34 -16.00 -13.11
CA ASP A 70 -3.20 -16.08 -14.57
C ASP A 70 -4.12 -17.18 -15.10
N THR A 71 -4.96 -16.84 -16.08
CA THR A 71 -5.95 -17.72 -16.73
C THR A 71 -5.33 -19.01 -17.28
N THR A 72 -4.02 -19.03 -17.54
CA THR A 72 -3.29 -20.16 -18.12
C THR A 72 -3.15 -21.38 -17.21
N GLN A 73 -3.34 -21.27 -15.89
CA GLN A 73 -3.25 -22.40 -14.95
C GLN A 73 -4.56 -23.19 -14.80
N VAL A 74 -5.67 -22.73 -15.40
CA VAL A 74 -7.00 -23.35 -15.25
C VAL A 74 -7.27 -24.41 -16.33
N ASN A 75 -6.52 -24.42 -17.43
CA ASN A 75 -6.74 -25.32 -18.59
C ASN A 75 -5.69 -26.44 -18.67
N GLY A 76 -5.47 -27.17 -17.58
CA GLY A 76 -4.45 -28.23 -17.50
C GLY A 76 -4.78 -29.36 -16.51
N ARG A 77 -6.05 -29.49 -16.11
CA ARG A 77 -6.57 -30.67 -15.42
C ARG A 77 -7.79 -31.18 -16.18
#